data_AF-A0A7K0Z5T1-F1
#
_entry.id   AF-A0A7K0Z5T1-F1
#
_cell.length_a   1.000
_cell.length_b   1.000
_cell.length_c   1.000
_cell.angle_alpha   90.00
_cell.angle_beta   90.00
_cell.angle_gamma   90.00
#
_symmetry.space_group_name_H-M   'P 1'
#
loop_
_entity.id
_entity.type
_entity.pdbx_description
1 polymer ?
#
loop_
_entity_poly.entity_id
_entity_poly.type
_entity_poly.pdbx_seq_one_letter_code
_entity_poly.pdbx_strand_id
1 'polypeptide(L)' 'MSAYNELRNQIKTKAVVHGKVILSSGKEADYYVDLRRITLDHEAAPLVGEVMLDLTKDLDFDAVGGLTLGADPVATAMM' A
#
# COMPACT_ATOMS: atom_id res chain seq x y z
N MET A 1 5.37 -7.07 17.43
CA MET A 1 4.35 -7.52 16.45
C MET A 1 5.06 -7.65 15.10
N SER A 2 4.52 -8.39 14.12
CA SER A 2 5.13 -8.43 12.77
C SER A 2 4.73 -7.18 11.99
N ALA A 3 5.64 -6.61 11.20
CA ALA A 3 5.36 -5.47 10.31
C ALA A 3 4.12 -5.69 9.44
N TYR A 4 3.88 -6.94 9.01
CA TYR A 4 2.66 -7.32 8.29
C TYR A 4 1.38 -7.04 9.09
N ASN A 5 1.36 -7.39 10.38
CA ASN A 5 0.19 -7.20 11.23
C ASN A 5 -0.06 -5.72 11.53
N GLU A 6 1.01 -4.95 11.73
CA GLU A 6 0.92 -3.50 11.95
C GLU A 6 0.46 -2.78 10.68
N LEU A 7 1.05 -3.10 9.52
CA LEU A 7 0.62 -2.56 8.22
C LEU A 7 -0.83 -2.90 7.93
N ARG A 8 -1.25 -4.15 8.19
CA ARG A 8 -2.64 -4.57 8.04
C ARG A 8 -3.58 -3.75 8.92
N ASN A 9 -3.16 -3.41 10.14
CA ASN A 9 -3.96 -2.57 11.03
C ASN A 9 -4.04 -1.12 10.52
N GLN A 10 -2.93 -0.56 10.06
CA GLN A 10 -2.87 0.77 9.45
C GLN A 10 -3.80 0.85 8.22
N ILE A 11 -3.74 -0.14 7.31
CA ILE A 11 -4.61 -0.23 6.12
C ILE A 11 -6.08 -0.25 6.52
N LYS A 12 -6.46 -1.12 7.45
CA LYS A 12 -7.85 -1.22 7.92
C LYS A 12 -8.37 0.08 8.52
N THR A 13 -7.52 0.79 9.24
CA THR A 13 -7.92 1.99 9.98
C THR A 13 -7.94 3.24 9.10
N LYS A 14 -6.97 3.39 8.20
CA LYS A 14 -6.74 4.64 7.46
C LYS A 14 -7.18 4.57 5.99
N ALA A 15 -7.09 3.41 5.34
CA ALA A 15 -7.27 3.29 3.88
C ALA A 15 -8.62 2.79 3.41
N VAL A 16 -9.41 2.13 4.26
CA VAL A 16 -10.76 1.66 3.87
C VAL A 16 -11.74 2.82 4.00
N VAL A 17 -12.15 3.37 2.86
CA VAL A 17 -13.13 4.45 2.78
C VAL A 17 -14.49 3.83 2.51
N HIS A 18 -15.37 3.86 3.51
CA HIS A 18 -16.74 3.36 3.38
C HIS A 18 -17.66 4.40 2.75
N GLY A 19 -18.53 3.95 1.86
CA GLY A 19 -19.48 4.78 1.13
C GLY A 19 -19.63 4.32 -0.31
N LYS A 20 -20.75 4.71 -0.94
CA LYS A 20 -20.97 4.42 -2.36
C LYS A 20 -19.94 5.14 -3.22
N VAL A 21 -19.19 4.38 -4.00
CA VAL A 21 -18.22 4.91 -4.96
C VAL A 21 -18.49 4.33 -6.34
N ILE A 22 -18.29 5.14 -7.39
CA ILE A 22 -18.26 4.67 -8.77
C ILE A 22 -16.80 4.41 -9.14
N LEU A 23 -16.50 3.16 -9.47
CA LEU A 23 -15.16 2.75 -9.89
C LEU A 23 -14.88 3.23 -11.32
N SER A 24 -13.60 3.21 -11.72
CA SER A 24 -13.21 3.51 -13.11
C SER A 24 -13.85 2.58 -14.15
N SER A 25 -14.32 1.41 -13.72
CA SER A 25 -15.11 0.48 -14.54
C SER A 25 -16.59 0.89 -14.73
N GLY A 26 -17.05 1.95 -14.06
CA GLY A 26 -18.45 2.37 -14.02
C GLY A 26 -19.33 1.61 -13.02
N LYS A 27 -18.79 0.59 -12.35
CA LYS A 27 -19.51 -0.18 -11.32
C LYS A 27 -19.58 0.57 -10.00
N GLU A 28 -20.66 0.36 -9.27
CA GLU A 28 -20.80 0.82 -7.88
C GLU A 28 -20.14 -0.17 -6.91
N ALA A 29 -19.50 0.35 -5.87
CA ALA A 29 -18.99 -0.41 -4.73
C ALA A 29 -19.32 0.29 -3.41
N ASP A 30 -19.44 -0.49 -2.33
CA ASP A 30 -19.73 0.02 -0.98
C ASP A 30 -18.51 0.58 -0.24
N TYR A 31 -17.32 0.40 -0.81
CA TYR A 31 -16.07 0.91 -0.27
C TYR A 31 -15.00 1.10 -1.35
N TYR A 32 -14.01 1.92 -1.02
CA TYR A 32 -12.79 2.12 -1.79
C TYR A 32 -11.56 1.93 -0.89
N VAL A 33 -10.52 1.29 -1.39
CA VAL A 33 -9.25 1.13 -0.67
C VAL A 33 -8.25 2.15 -1.20
N ASP A 34 -8.06 3.25 -0.48
CA ASP A 34 -7.14 4.32 -0.85
C ASP A 34 -5.76 4.13 -0.19
N LEU A 35 -4.90 3.34 -0.82
CA LEU A 35 -3.55 3.06 -0.28
C LEU A 35 -2.60 4.27 -0.33
N ARG A 36 -2.95 5.38 -0.99
CA ARG A 36 -2.15 6.62 -0.91
C ARG A 36 -2.06 7.13 0.52
N ARG A 37 -3.09 6.86 1.35
CA ARG A 37 -3.12 7.19 2.78
C ARG A 37 -2.18 6.35 3.63
N ILE A 38 -1.60 5.29 3.07
CA ILE A 38 -0.68 4.36 3.74
C ILE A 38 0.73 4.64 3.24
N THR A 39 0.90 4.68 1.93
CA THR A 39 2.19 4.87 1.29
C THR A 39 2.74 6.29 1.47
N LEU A 40 1.90 7.27 1.84
CA LEU A 40 2.31 8.64 2.17
C LEU A 40 2.18 8.98 3.67
N ASP A 41 1.90 7.99 4.51
CA ASP A 41 1.82 8.16 5.97
C ASP A 41 3.16 7.81 6.62
N HIS A 42 3.64 8.71 7.49
CA HIS A 42 4.95 8.59 8.12
C HIS A 42 5.15 7.31 8.96
N GLU A 43 4.09 6.77 9.58
CA GLU A 43 4.17 5.53 10.37
C GLU A 43 4.01 4.31 9.49
N ALA A 44 3.11 4.36 8.51
CA ALA A 44 2.73 3.20 7.74
C ALA A 44 3.65 2.93 6.53
N ALA A 45 4.24 3.97 5.94
CA ALA A 45 5.09 3.83 4.77
C ALA A 45 6.33 2.93 5.01
N PRO A 46 7.09 3.05 6.11
CA PRO A 46 8.20 2.13 6.40
C PRO A 46 7.76 0.65 6.45
N LEU A 47 6.58 0.39 7.03
CA LEU A 47 6.02 -0.96 7.12
C LEU A 47 5.69 -1.55 5.73
N VAL A 48 5.32 -0.70 4.76
CA VAL A 48 5.15 -1.13 3.36
C VAL A 48 6.46 -1.66 2.82
N GLY A 49 7.56 -0.94 3.03
CA GLY A 49 8.91 -1.38 2.63
C GLY A 49 9.29 -2.73 3.20
N GLU A 50 9.19 -2.87 4.53
CA GLU A 50 9.51 -4.12 5.23
C GLU A 50 8.70 -5.32 4.71
N VAL A 51 7.39 -5.14 4.53
CA VAL A 51 6.51 -6.20 4.03
C VAL A 51 6.82 -6.55 2.57
N MET A 52 7.08 -5.55 1.73
CA MET A 52 7.40 -5.79 0.33
C MET A 52 8.75 -6.50 0.17
N LEU A 53 9.76 -6.14 0.97
CA LEU A 53 11.06 -6.83 0.99
C LEU A 53 10.92 -8.28 1.47
N ASP A 54 10.12 -8.56 2.51
CA ASP A 54 9.88 -9.95 2.94
C ASP A 54 9.12 -10.77 1.88
N LEU A 55 8.15 -10.16 1.18
CA LEU A 55 7.41 -10.80 0.09
C LEU A 55 8.26 -11.06 -1.15
N THR A 56 9.35 -10.31 -1.34
CA THR A 56 10.23 -10.39 -2.51
C THR A 56 11.60 -10.99 -2.20
N LYS A 57 11.82 -11.50 -0.98
CA LYS A 57 13.13 -12.01 -0.53
C LYS A 57 13.72 -13.16 -1.35
N ASP A 58 12.87 -13.87 -2.09
CA ASP A 58 13.27 -14.98 -2.95
C ASP A 58 13.63 -14.52 -4.38
N LEU A 59 13.50 -13.22 -4.67
CA LEU A 59 13.86 -12.61 -5.94
C LEU A 59 15.24 -11.95 -5.83
N ASP A 60 16.04 -12.09 -6.88
CA ASP A 60 17.27 -11.32 -7.07
C ASP A 60 16.99 -10.13 -7.98
N PHE A 61 17.24 -8.90 -7.51
CA PHE A 61 16.96 -7.68 -8.26
C PHE A 61 17.90 -6.53 -7.86
N ASP A 62 18.34 -5.76 -8.86
CA ASP A 62 19.19 -4.58 -8.66
C ASP A 62 18.40 -3.29 -8.39
N ALA A 63 17.11 -3.27 -8.75
CA ALA A 63 16.31 -2.05 -8.71
C ALA A 63 14.82 -2.34 -8.48
N VAL A 64 14.14 -1.35 -7.88
CA VAL A 64 12.69 -1.34 -7.68
C VAL A 64 12.11 -0.10 -8.38
N GLY A 65 11.02 -0.29 -9.13
CA GLY A 65 10.32 0.78 -9.82
C GLY A 65 8.83 0.77 -9.49
N GLY A 66 8.25 1.96 -9.34
CA GLY A 66 6.82 2.16 -9.13
C GLY A 66 6.13 2.61 -10.41
N LEU A 67 4.94 2.09 -10.70
CA LEU A 67 4.05 2.69 -11.69
C LEU A 67 3.59 4.06 -11.18
N THR A 68 3.74 5.09 -12.02
CA THR A 68 3.61 6.48 -11.56
C THR A 68 2.25 6.81 -10.92
N LEU A 69 2.25 7.74 -9.97
CA LEU A 69 1.12 8.22 -9.15
C LEU A 69 0.60 7.21 -8.10
N GLY A 70 0.66 5.91 -8.38
CA GLY A 70 0.11 4.88 -7.50
C GLY A 70 1.17 4.13 -6.70
N ALA A 71 2.23 3.67 -7.38
CA ALA A 71 3.24 2.78 -6.81
C ALA A 71 4.62 3.45 -6.64
N ASP A 72 4.80 4.70 -7.09
CA ASP A 72 5.99 5.51 -6.76
C ASP A 72 6.33 5.46 -5.26
N PRO A 73 5.39 5.76 -4.32
CA PRO A 73 5.71 5.73 -2.90
C PRO A 73 5.89 4.31 -2.34
N VAL A 74 5.41 3.26 -3.02
CA VAL A 74 5.69 1.87 -2.65
C VAL A 74 7.15 1.54 -2.96
N ALA A 75 7.61 1.88 -4.16
CA ALA A 75 9.00 1.70 -4.55
C ALA A 75 9.95 2.50 -3.65
N THR A 76 9.61 3.76 -3.34
CA THR A 76 10.38 4.58 -2.41
C THR A 76 10.45 3.97 -1.02
N ALA A 77 9.37 3.36 -0.52
CA ALA A 77 9.36 2.74 0.80
C ALA A 77 10.29 1.51 0.91
N MET A 78 10.63 0.87 -0.21
CA MET A 78 11.53 -0.29 -0.26
C MET A 78 13.02 0.10 -0.26
N MET A 79 13.35 1.39 -0.30
CA MET A 79 14.72 1.94 -0.31
C MET A 79 15.14 2.41 1.08
#